data_AF-A0A849EUF9-F1
#
_entry.id   AF-A0A849EUF9-F1
#
_cell.length_a   1.000
_cell.length_b   1.000
_cell.length_c   1.000
_cell.angle_alpha   90.00
_cell.angle_beta   90.00
_cell.angle_gamma   90.00
#
_symmetry.space_group_name_H-M   'P 1'
#
loop_
_entity.id
_entity.type
_entity.pdbx_description
1 polymer ?
#
loop_
_entity_poly.entity_id
_entity_poly.type
_entity_poly.pdbx_seq_one_letter_code
_entity_poly.pdbx_strand_id
1 'polypeptide(L)'
;MTWRCSAGGAKIYDQVRIIDADGWESIRVNLVSGKDPVIVGEKALQLKKKRYYFQDTFSLKKGEIFVSPLDLNIEHGEIEIPLKPMIRFGTPIFDEQGQKRGIIIFNYLAANLIQDLKDLVDASFGRCMMLNSDAYWLVYPSSPEREWGFMFEAGMHFTINWN
;
A
#
# COMPACT_ATOMS: atom_id res chain seq x y z
N MET A 1 -29.13 -12.71 -2.59
CA MET A 1 -28.15 -13.11 -1.57
C MET A 1 -27.16 -11.97 -1.41
N THR A 2 -27.38 -11.12 -0.40
CA THR A 2 -26.72 -9.82 -0.29
C THR A 2 -25.58 -9.95 0.72
N TRP A 3 -24.34 -9.92 0.25
CA TRP A 3 -23.19 -9.93 1.13
C TRP A 3 -23.09 -8.58 1.85
N ARG A 4 -23.30 -8.58 3.17
CA ARG A 4 -23.00 -7.45 4.06
C ARG A 4 -21.63 -7.70 4.69
N CYS A 5 -20.62 -6.98 4.22
CA CYS A 5 -19.35 -6.89 4.94
C CYS A 5 -19.49 -5.79 6.01
N SER A 6 -19.42 -6.17 7.28
CA SER A 6 -19.50 -5.24 8.42
C SER A 6 -18.24 -4.36 8.48
N ALA A 7 -18.43 -3.05 8.28
CA ALA A 7 -17.40 -2.02 8.17
C ALA A 7 -16.74 -1.62 9.52
N GLY A 8 -16.36 -2.60 10.35
CA GLY A 8 -15.53 -2.35 11.54
C GLY A 8 -14.05 -2.11 11.21
N GLY A 9 -13.58 -2.62 10.06
CA GLY A 9 -12.19 -2.50 9.58
C GLY A 9 -11.97 -1.45 8.49
N ALA A 10 -12.98 -0.65 8.12
CA ALA A 10 -12.88 0.32 7.02
C ALA A 10 -11.92 1.50 7.32
N LYS A 11 -11.38 1.58 8.54
CA LYS A 11 -10.34 2.56 8.90
C LYS A 11 -8.93 2.11 8.49
N ILE A 12 -8.70 0.82 8.28
CA ILE A 12 -7.34 0.28 8.07
C ILE A 12 -7.04 -0.08 6.62
N TYR A 13 -8.06 -0.36 5.81
CA TYR A 13 -7.88 -0.68 4.40
C TYR A 13 -8.43 0.45 3.54
N ASP A 14 -7.64 0.89 2.55
CA ASP A 14 -8.03 1.92 1.57
C ASP A 14 -8.68 1.27 0.34
N GLN A 15 -8.13 0.15 -0.13
CA GLN A 15 -8.58 -0.50 -1.36
C GLN A 15 -8.43 -2.02 -1.32
N VAL A 16 -9.30 -2.69 -2.07
CA VAL A 16 -9.16 -4.11 -2.44
C VAL A 16 -9.20 -4.20 -3.96
N ARG A 17 -8.25 -4.92 -4.54
CA ARG A 17 -8.13 -5.10 -6.00
C ARG A 17 -8.06 -6.57 -6.36
N ILE A 18 -8.75 -6.94 -7.43
CA ILE A 18 -8.46 -8.16 -8.18
C ILE A 18 -7.79 -7.71 -9.47
N ILE A 19 -6.64 -8.30 -9.76
CA ILE A 19 -5.87 -8.05 -10.97
C ILE A 19 -5.74 -9.39 -11.70
N ASP A 20 -6.09 -9.43 -12.97
CA ASP A 20 -6.01 -10.65 -13.77
C ASP A 20 -4.56 -11.05 -14.10
N ALA A 21 -4.40 -12.20 -14.76
CA ALA A 21 -3.10 -12.74 -15.15
C ALA A 21 -2.36 -11.84 -16.16
N ASP A 22 -3.07 -10.99 -16.90
CA ASP A 22 -2.47 -10.04 -17.84
C ASP A 22 -2.00 -8.76 -17.13
N GLY A 23 -2.41 -8.55 -15.89
CA GLY A 23 -2.05 -7.43 -15.04
C GLY A 23 -3.05 -6.28 -15.06
N TRP A 24 -4.24 -6.49 -15.63
CA TRP A 24 -5.33 -5.52 -15.61
C TRP A 24 -6.17 -5.66 -14.35
N GLU A 25 -6.54 -4.52 -13.76
CA GLU A 25 -7.56 -4.51 -12.72
C GLU A 25 -8.89 -4.98 -13.29
N SER A 26 -9.47 -6.03 -12.70
CA SER A 26 -10.79 -6.54 -13.04
C SER A 26 -11.85 -6.07 -12.05
N ILE A 27 -11.48 -5.91 -10.77
CA ILE A 27 -12.32 -5.34 -9.73
C ILE A 27 -11.46 -4.43 -8.86
N ARG A 28 -11.96 -3.24 -8.57
CA ARG A 28 -11.39 -2.34 -7.55
C ARG A 28 -12.50 -1.83 -6.65
N VAL A 29 -12.35 -2.03 -5.36
CA VAL A 29 -13.24 -1.51 -4.32
C VAL A 29 -12.47 -0.50 -3.50
N ASN A 30 -12.99 0.72 -3.42
CA ASN A 30 -12.46 1.77 -2.55
C ASN A 30 -13.23 1.73 -1.23
N LEU A 31 -12.47 1.70 -0.13
CA LEU A 31 -12.96 1.69 1.24
C LEU A 31 -12.64 3.06 1.83
N VAL A 32 -13.68 3.89 1.97
CA VAL A 32 -13.54 5.21 2.58
C VAL A 32 -14.09 5.15 3.99
N SER A 33 -13.28 5.53 4.98
CA SER A 33 -13.69 5.53 6.38
C SER A 33 -15.02 6.29 6.58
N GLY A 34 -15.97 5.63 7.25
CA GLY A 34 -17.30 6.20 7.52
C GLY A 34 -18.25 6.22 6.32
N LYS A 35 -17.89 5.59 5.19
CA LYS A 35 -18.76 5.46 4.01
C LYS A 35 -18.88 4.01 3.57
N ASP A 36 -19.90 3.72 2.79
CA ASP A 36 -20.06 2.41 2.16
C ASP A 36 -18.94 2.15 1.14
N PRO A 37 -18.48 0.89 0.98
CA PRO A 37 -17.54 0.51 -0.06
C PRO A 37 -18.05 0.89 -1.45
N VAL A 38 -17.18 1.48 -2.28
CA VAL A 38 -17.52 1.89 -3.64
C VAL A 38 -16.77 1.03 -4.65
N ILE A 39 -17.52 0.32 -5.50
CA ILE A 39 -16.95 -0.38 -6.65
C ILE A 39 -16.61 0.65 -7.72
N VAL A 40 -15.36 0.63 -8.17
CA VAL A 40 -14.88 1.51 -9.22
C VAL A 40 -15.34 1.00 -10.59
N GLY A 41 -15.88 1.90 -11.42
CA GLY A 41 -16.31 1.56 -12.77
C GLY A 41 -15.15 1.22 -13.72
N GLU A 42 -15.44 0.40 -14.73
CA GLU A 42 -14.47 -0.20 -15.64
C GLU A 42 -13.51 0.80 -16.30
N LYS A 43 -14.00 2.00 -16.67
CA LYS A 43 -13.19 3.04 -17.32
C LYS A 43 -12.05 3.59 -16.45
N ALA A 44 -12.12 3.39 -15.14
CA ALA A 44 -11.12 3.88 -14.19
C ALA A 44 -10.18 2.77 -13.68
N LEU A 45 -10.35 1.53 -14.16
CA LEU A 45 -9.46 0.41 -13.91
C LEU A 45 -8.15 0.59 -14.69
N GLN A 46 -7.04 0.17 -14.10
CA GLN A 46 -5.70 0.43 -14.62
C GLN A 46 -4.91 -0.84 -14.89
N LEU A 47 -3.96 -0.75 -15.82
CA LEU A 47 -2.93 -1.78 -16.03
C LEU A 47 -1.83 -1.63 -14.98
N LYS A 48 -1.62 -2.66 -14.16
CA LYS A 48 -0.61 -2.68 -13.08
C LYS A 48 0.49 -3.71 -13.29
N LYS A 49 0.55 -4.38 -14.46
CA LYS A 49 1.56 -5.42 -14.81
C LYS A 49 3.02 -5.04 -14.52
N LYS A 50 3.37 -3.76 -14.70
CA LYS A 50 4.74 -3.25 -14.49
C LYS A 50 5.07 -2.93 -13.03
N ARG A 51 4.11 -3.02 -12.11
CA ARG A 51 4.34 -2.73 -10.70
C ARG A 51 4.97 -3.95 -10.02
N TYR A 52 5.99 -3.73 -9.19
CA TYR A 52 6.72 -4.81 -8.51
C TYR A 52 5.77 -5.74 -7.74
N TYR A 53 4.81 -5.17 -7.00
CA TYR A 53 3.86 -5.95 -6.21
C TYR A 53 3.01 -6.92 -7.04
N PHE A 54 2.79 -6.62 -8.33
CA PHE A 54 2.09 -7.55 -9.23
C PHE A 54 2.97 -8.75 -9.51
N GLN A 55 4.22 -8.51 -9.94
CA GLN A 55 5.16 -9.56 -10.31
C GLN A 55 5.50 -10.45 -9.12
N ASP A 56 5.80 -9.83 -7.98
CA ASP A 56 6.16 -10.53 -6.74
C ASP A 56 4.99 -11.40 -6.26
N THR A 57 3.78 -10.84 -6.19
CA THR A 57 2.58 -11.59 -5.78
C THR A 57 2.24 -12.69 -6.78
N PHE A 58 2.33 -12.43 -8.09
CA PHE A 58 1.99 -13.42 -9.11
C PHE A 58 3.02 -14.56 -9.15
N SER A 59 4.25 -14.34 -8.67
CA SER A 59 5.28 -15.39 -8.59
C SER A 59 5.01 -16.42 -7.49
N LEU A 60 4.27 -16.04 -6.44
CA LEU A 60 3.99 -16.86 -5.26
C LEU A 60 3.23 -18.17 -5.57
N LYS A 61 3.37 -19.14 -4.67
CA LYS A 61 2.61 -20.39 -4.65
C LYS A 61 1.31 -20.22 -3.88
N LYS A 62 0.43 -21.21 -4.01
CA LYS A 62 -0.84 -21.26 -3.28
C LYS A 62 -0.59 -21.27 -1.77
N GLY A 63 -1.22 -20.33 -1.07
CA GLY A 63 -1.09 -20.18 0.39
C GLY A 63 0.04 -19.24 0.85
N GLU A 64 0.89 -18.78 -0.06
CA GLU A 64 1.90 -17.76 0.24
C GLU A 64 1.29 -16.36 0.15
N ILE A 65 1.79 -15.45 0.99
CA ILE A 65 1.32 -14.06 1.07
C ILE A 65 2.51 -13.13 0.83
N PHE A 66 2.33 -12.21 -0.10
CA PHE A 66 3.24 -11.09 -0.33
C PHE A 66 2.91 -9.96 0.63
N VAL A 67 3.94 -9.31 1.18
CA VAL A 67 3.83 -8.07 1.96
C VAL A 67 4.80 -7.07 1.38
N SER A 68 4.31 -5.92 0.92
CA SER A 68 5.19 -4.89 0.37
C SER A 68 5.98 -4.17 1.47
N PRO A 69 7.12 -3.56 1.10
CA PRO A 69 7.66 -2.45 1.88
C PRO A 69 6.59 -1.35 2.07
N LEU A 70 6.79 -0.54 3.10
CA LEU A 70 6.00 0.67 3.31
C LEU A 70 6.44 1.73 2.29
N ASP A 71 5.56 2.07 1.35
CA ASP A 71 5.80 3.06 0.30
C ASP A 71 4.59 3.98 0.08
N LEU A 72 4.67 4.88 -0.89
CA LEU A 72 3.58 5.78 -1.25
C LEU A 72 2.64 5.18 -2.31
N ASN A 73 1.36 5.53 -2.24
CA ASN A 73 0.41 5.15 -3.29
C ASN A 73 0.74 5.85 -4.61
N ILE A 74 0.64 5.09 -5.71
CA ILE A 74 0.85 5.57 -7.07
C ILE A 74 -0.38 5.28 -7.93
N GLU A 75 -1.01 6.34 -8.43
CA GLU A 75 -2.15 6.28 -9.33
C GLU A 75 -1.80 6.93 -10.66
N HIS A 76 -2.21 6.31 -11.77
CA HIS A 76 -1.91 6.81 -13.11
C HIS A 76 -0.43 7.07 -13.41
N GLY A 77 0.48 6.41 -12.65
CA GLY A 77 1.93 6.58 -12.79
C GLY A 77 2.54 7.63 -11.87
N GLU A 78 1.70 8.41 -11.17
CA GLU A 78 2.12 9.51 -10.31
C GLU A 78 1.89 9.21 -8.82
N ILE A 79 2.73 9.77 -7.95
CA ILE A 79 2.51 9.73 -6.50
C ILE A 79 1.22 10.47 -6.16
N GLU A 80 0.33 9.82 -5.40
CA GLU A 80 -0.92 10.44 -4.97
C GLU A 80 -0.66 11.56 -3.95
N ILE A 81 -1.30 12.72 -4.16
CA ILE A 81 -1.31 13.86 -3.24
C ILE A 81 -2.74 14.08 -2.74
N PRO A 82 -2.99 14.20 -1.42
CA PRO A 82 -2.02 14.11 -0.32
C PRO A 82 -1.36 12.73 -0.22
N LEU A 83 -0.12 12.69 0.30
CA LEU A 83 0.67 11.47 0.40
C LEU A 83 -0.07 10.37 1.16
N LYS A 84 -0.18 9.20 0.54
CA LYS A 84 -0.79 8.01 1.14
C LYS A 84 0.24 6.91 1.33
N PRO A 85 0.79 6.74 2.54
CA PRO A 85 1.67 5.62 2.85
C PRO A 85 0.86 4.32 2.94
N MET A 86 1.29 3.30 2.19
CA MET A 86 0.56 2.05 2.00
C MET A 86 1.45 0.83 2.26
N ILE A 87 0.84 -0.21 2.84
CA ILE A 87 1.37 -1.58 2.84
C ILE A 87 0.42 -2.41 1.98
N ARG A 88 0.96 -3.20 1.06
CA ARG A 88 0.18 -4.04 0.16
C ARG A 88 0.34 -5.50 0.54
N PHE A 89 -0.77 -6.15 0.79
CA PHE A 89 -0.84 -7.59 1.02
C PHE A 89 -1.37 -8.26 -0.24
N GLY A 90 -0.66 -9.27 -0.75
CA GLY A 90 -1.02 -9.93 -1.99
C GLY A 90 -1.05 -11.44 -1.88
N THR A 91 -1.98 -12.09 -2.58
CA THR A 91 -1.90 -13.54 -2.82
C THR A 91 -2.40 -13.87 -4.23
N PRO A 92 -1.81 -14.88 -4.91
CA PRO A 92 -2.29 -15.36 -6.19
C PRO A 92 -3.65 -16.07 -6.06
N ILE A 93 -4.48 -15.91 -7.09
CA ILE A 93 -5.77 -16.58 -7.28
C ILE A 93 -5.55 -17.74 -8.25
N PHE A 94 -6.08 -18.91 -7.91
CA PHE A 94 -6.01 -20.11 -8.75
C PHE A 94 -7.42 -20.57 -9.11
N ASP A 95 -7.56 -21.15 -10.30
CA ASP A 95 -8.77 -21.90 -10.67
C ASP A 95 -8.77 -23.32 -10.05
N GLU A 96 -9.84 -24.07 -10.33
CA GLU A 96 -10.01 -25.45 -9.85
C GLU A 96 -8.94 -26.39 -10.40
N GLN A 97 -8.35 -26.08 -11.56
CA GLN A 97 -7.27 -26.85 -12.17
C GLN A 97 -5.89 -26.46 -11.63
N GLY A 98 -5.82 -25.48 -10.72
CA GLY A 98 -4.58 -25.02 -10.11
C GLY A 98 -3.78 -24.06 -11.00
N GLN A 99 -4.38 -23.48 -12.05
CA GLN A 99 -3.74 -22.46 -12.87
C GLN A 99 -3.91 -21.08 -12.24
N LYS A 100 -2.87 -20.24 -12.28
CA LYS A 100 -2.93 -18.86 -11.80
C LYS A 100 -3.84 -18.03 -12.71
N ARG A 101 -4.87 -17.41 -12.13
CA ARG A 101 -5.84 -16.55 -12.83
C ARG A 101 -5.60 -15.07 -12.62
N GLY A 102 -4.80 -14.72 -11.62
CA GLY A 102 -4.57 -13.34 -11.22
C GLY A 102 -4.08 -13.27 -9.78
N ILE A 103 -4.23 -12.10 -9.18
CA ILE A 103 -3.90 -11.83 -7.78
C ILE A 103 -5.01 -11.02 -7.12
N ILE A 104 -5.15 -11.17 -5.81
CA ILE A 104 -5.87 -10.23 -4.96
C ILE A 104 -4.86 -9.40 -4.19
N ILE A 105 -5.09 -8.09 -4.13
CA ILE A 105 -4.27 -7.12 -3.39
C ILE A 105 -5.15 -6.37 -2.40
N PHE A 106 -4.71 -6.29 -1.15
CA PHE A 106 -5.25 -5.42 -0.11
C PHE A 106 -4.29 -4.29 0.18
N ASN A 107 -4.77 -3.05 0.07
CA ASN A 107 -3.98 -1.87 0.39
C ASN A 107 -4.35 -1.39 1.81
N TYR A 108 -3.42 -1.55 2.74
CA TYR A 108 -3.51 -1.07 4.11
C TYR A 108 -3.00 0.37 4.19
N LEU A 109 -3.84 1.28 4.72
CA LEU A 109 -3.49 2.68 4.91
C LEU A 109 -2.63 2.84 6.17
N ALA A 110 -1.32 2.91 5.97
CA ALA A 110 -0.35 2.99 7.06
C ALA A 110 -0.32 4.36 7.74
N ALA A 111 -1.01 5.37 7.20
CA ALA A 111 -1.07 6.71 7.78
C ALA A 111 -1.54 6.68 9.25
N ASN A 112 -2.54 5.86 9.56
CA ASN A 112 -3.07 5.73 10.92
C ASN A 112 -2.04 5.08 11.85
N LEU A 113 -1.39 3.99 11.41
CA LEU A 113 -0.32 3.33 12.17
C LEU A 113 0.84 4.29 12.47
N ILE A 114 1.26 5.05 11.46
CA ILE A 114 2.34 6.03 11.63
C ILE A 114 1.93 7.12 12.62
N GLN A 115 0.68 7.59 12.57
CA GLN A 115 0.17 8.59 13.50
C GLN A 115 0.11 8.04 14.93
N ASP A 116 -0.43 6.83 15.12
CA ASP A 116 -0.51 6.18 16.43
C ASP A 116 0.89 6.02 17.06
N LEU A 117 1.91 5.68 16.25
CA LEU A 117 3.31 5.60 16.69
C LEU A 117 3.89 6.97 17.07
N LYS A 118 3.57 8.02 16.30
CA LYS A 118 4.00 9.40 16.62
C LYS A 118 3.41 9.83 17.97
N ASP A 119 2.10 9.66 18.14
CA ASP A 119 1.38 10.06 19.35
C ASP A 119 1.91 9.33 20.59
N LEU A 120 2.23 8.02 20.46
CA LEU A 120 2.81 7.23 21.55
C LEU A 120 4.20 7.74 21.98
N VAL A 121 5.06 8.09 21.02
CA VAL A 121 6.41 8.58 21.31
C VAL A 121 6.37 10.00 21.88
N ASP A 122 5.52 10.87 21.35
CA ASP A 122 5.36 12.24 21.81
C ASP A 122 4.83 12.29 23.26
N ALA A 123 3.95 11.36 23.63
CA ALA A 123 3.48 11.18 25.01
C ALA A 123 4.61 10.84 26.01
N SER A 124 5.77 10.37 25.53
CA SER A 124 6.96 10.08 26.32
C SER A 124 8.04 11.16 26.26
N PHE A 125 7.71 12.37 25.75
CA PHE A 125 8.67 13.45 25.45
C PHE A 125 9.78 13.07 24.46
N GLY A 126 9.57 12.00 23.68
CA GLY A 126 10.47 11.59 22.61
C GLY A 126 10.19 12.33 21.30
N ARG A 127 10.91 11.93 20.24
CA ARG A 127 10.57 12.30 18.86
C ARG A 127 10.58 11.04 18.01
N CYS A 128 9.47 10.74 17.35
CA CYS A 128 9.38 9.58 16.48
C CYS A 128 10.29 9.74 15.26
N MET A 129 11.09 8.71 14.97
CA MET A 129 11.99 8.63 13.82
C MET A 129 11.86 7.24 13.24
N MET A 130 11.59 7.14 11.94
CA MET A 130 11.48 5.85 11.25
C MET A 130 12.28 5.85 9.96
N LEU A 131 12.99 4.76 9.73
CA LEU A 131 13.76 4.50 8.52
C LEU A 131 13.23 3.23 7.83
N ASN A 132 13.28 3.19 6.51
CA ASN A 132 13.12 1.94 5.78
C ASN A 132 14.42 1.10 5.85
N SER A 133 14.40 -0.10 5.28
CA SER A 133 15.56 -1.01 5.23
C SER A 133 16.79 -0.43 4.52
N ASP A 134 16.57 0.55 3.65
CA ASP A 134 17.60 1.21 2.84
C ASP A 134 18.06 2.54 3.46
N ALA A 135 17.71 2.78 4.73
CA ALA A 135 18.06 3.97 5.52
C ALA A 135 17.46 5.30 5.01
N TYR A 136 16.35 5.27 4.27
CA TYR A 136 15.58 6.47 3.94
C TYR A 136 14.56 6.79 5.04
N TRP A 137 14.34 8.08 5.28
CA TRP A 137 13.33 8.57 6.22
C TRP A 137 11.91 8.21 5.76
N LEU A 138 11.17 7.55 6.65
CA LEU A 138 9.72 7.36 6.56
C LEU A 138 8.99 8.34 7.48
N VAL A 139 9.62 8.69 8.61
CA VAL A 139 9.18 9.72 9.55
C VAL A 139 10.39 10.51 10.02
N TYR A 140 10.34 11.83 9.90
CA TYR A 140 11.37 12.72 10.40
C TYR A 140 10.76 13.94 11.12
N PRO A 141 11.14 14.24 12.37
CA PRO A 141 10.38 15.12 13.25
C PRO A 141 10.45 16.62 12.93
N SER A 142 11.40 17.07 12.12
CA SER A 142 11.65 18.52 11.92
C SER A 142 11.69 18.97 10.46
N SER A 143 11.56 18.02 9.52
CA SER A 143 11.67 18.26 8.08
C SER A 143 10.90 17.18 7.30
N PRO A 144 9.56 17.28 7.17
CA PRO A 144 8.76 16.33 6.40
C PRO A 144 9.20 16.19 4.94
N GLU A 145 9.84 17.22 4.37
CA GLU A 145 10.41 17.21 3.02
C GLU A 145 11.54 16.19 2.82
N ARG A 146 12.09 15.64 3.90
CA ARG A 146 13.11 14.58 3.84
C ARG A 146 12.52 13.17 3.81
N GLU A 147 11.23 13.04 4.13
CA GLU A 147 10.54 11.74 4.14
C GLU A 147 10.32 11.24 2.70
N TRP A 148 10.32 9.91 2.53
CA TRP A 148 10.03 9.24 1.26
C TRP A 148 10.98 9.59 0.11
N GLY A 149 12.21 10.05 0.40
CA GLY A 149 13.18 10.47 -0.61
C GLY A 149 13.54 9.39 -1.65
N PHE A 150 13.31 8.11 -1.37
CA PHE A 150 13.47 7.01 -2.32
C PHE A 150 12.34 6.91 -3.37
N MET A 151 11.21 7.58 -3.15
CA MET A 151 10.05 7.57 -4.04
C MET A 151 10.01 8.75 -5.00
N PHE A 152 10.66 9.88 -4.67
CA PHE A 152 10.74 11.05 -5.53
C PHE A 152 11.95 10.96 -6.47
N GLU A 153 11.78 11.29 -7.76
CA GLU A 153 12.88 11.32 -8.73
C GLU A 153 13.91 12.41 -8.41
N ALA A 154 14.86 12.04 -7.56
CA ALA A 154 16.26 12.41 -7.50
C ALA A 154 16.73 11.69 -6.24
N GLY A 155 17.52 10.63 -6.41
CA GLY A 155 18.08 9.85 -5.30
C GLY A 155 18.91 10.72 -4.36
N MET A 156 18.24 11.42 -3.46
CA MET A 156 18.87 12.01 -2.29
C MET A 156 19.10 10.86 -1.33
N HIS A 157 20.21 10.15 -1.55
CA HIS A 157 20.84 9.36 -0.51
C HIS A 157 21.20 10.32 0.63
N PHE A 158 20.35 10.41 1.63
CA PHE A 158 20.72 11.05 2.89
C PHE A 158 21.47 10.02 3.72
N THR A 159 22.79 9.96 3.53
CA THR A 159 23.67 9.19 4.43
C THR A 159 23.55 9.79 5.83
N ILE A 160 23.26 8.94 6.82
CA ILE A 160 23.21 9.35 8.22
C ILE A 160 24.65 9.62 8.66
N ASN A 161 25.01 10.90 8.81
CA ASN A 161 26.23 11.30 9.50
C ASN A 161 25.93 11.33 11.00
N TRP A 162 26.44 10.34 11.72
CA TRP A 162 26.56 10.41 13.18
C TRP A 162 27.73 11.36 13.49
N ASN A 163 27.41 12.57 13.93
CA ASN A 163 28.36 13.40 14.69
C ASN A 163 28.09 13.19 16.19
#